data_AF-J1ST80-F1
#
_entry.id   AF-J1ST80-F1
#
_cell.length_a   1.000
_cell.length_b   1.000
_cell.length_c   1.000
_cell.angle_alpha   90.00
_cell.angle_beta   90.00
_cell.angle_gamma   90.00
#
_symmetry.space_group_name_H-M   'P 1'
#
loop_
_entity.id
_entity.type
_entity.pdbx_description
1 polymer ?
#
loop_
_entity_poly.entity_id
_entity_poly.type
_entity_poly.pdbx_seq_one_letter_code
_entity_poly.pdbx_strand_id
1 'polypeptide(L)'
;PAGMIGGAAGAFLLANVDGKVIEPFVSAYLIAIGLVILWKAFHPTPKRNVRDWMVPPVGLCGGVLDAIGGGGWGPIVTSSLVGRGHDPKRVIGSTNFTEFAVTLIISITFVLTLGWSELGSAVGLIIGGVIAAPFGAILVKRLPVKPLMIAVSIIIIATSAIRFF
;
A
#
# COMPACT_ATOMS: atom_id res chain seq x y z
N PRO A 1 -5.25 6.79 13.73
CA PRO A 1 -4.13 7.60 14.27
C PRO A 1 -2.75 6.97 14.05
N ALA A 2 -2.53 5.73 14.50
CA ALA A 2 -1.22 5.08 14.38
C ALA A 2 -0.70 5.00 12.93
N GLY A 3 -1.57 4.68 11.96
CA GLY A 3 -1.17 4.67 10.55
C GLY A 3 -0.92 6.04 9.93
N MET A 4 -1.59 7.09 10.42
CA MET A 4 -1.30 8.47 10.02
C MET A 4 0.09 8.90 10.49
N ILE A 5 0.44 8.57 11.74
CA ILE A 5 1.76 8.84 12.32
C ILE A 5 2.84 8.02 11.58
N GLY A 6 2.57 6.74 11.32
CA GLY A 6 3.47 5.87 10.55
C GLY A 6 3.67 6.37 9.12
N GLY A 7 2.59 6.77 8.44
CA GLY A 7 2.66 7.33 7.09
C GLY A 7 3.46 8.63 7.03
N ALA A 8 3.21 9.56 7.95
CA ALA A 8 4.01 10.80 8.04
C ALA A 8 5.49 10.50 8.31
N ALA A 9 5.80 9.59 9.23
CA ALA A 9 7.17 9.20 9.55
C ALA A 9 7.87 8.53 8.36
N GLY A 10 7.18 7.62 7.65
CA GLY A 10 7.71 6.95 6.46
C GLY A 10 7.96 7.92 5.31
N ALA A 11 7.02 8.83 5.05
CA ALA A 11 7.14 9.87 4.02
C ALA A 11 8.29 10.83 4.35
N PHE A 12 8.40 11.26 5.61
CA PHE A 12 9.50 12.11 6.06
C PHE A 12 10.85 11.42 5.92
N LEU A 13 10.96 10.13 6.29
CA LEU A 13 12.18 9.35 6.10
C LEU A 13 12.59 9.27 4.63
N LEU A 14 11.66 8.94 3.73
CA LEU A 14 11.93 8.88 2.29
C LEU A 14 12.38 10.21 1.72
N ALA A 15 11.76 11.31 2.16
CA ALA A 15 12.08 12.63 1.63
C ALA A 15 13.44 13.16 2.11
N ASN A 16 13.97 12.65 3.22
CA ASN A 16 15.25 13.10 3.79
C ASN A 16 16.43 12.16 3.49
N VAL A 17 16.18 10.96 2.94
CA VAL A 17 17.22 9.97 2.62
C VAL A 17 17.52 10.01 1.12
N ASP A 18 18.79 9.87 0.75
CA ASP A 18 19.21 9.82 -0.66
C ASP A 18 18.49 8.66 -1.39
N GLY A 19 17.85 9.00 -2.51
CA GLY A 19 17.13 8.08 -3.38
C GLY A 19 17.98 6.87 -3.78
N LYS A 20 19.29 7.06 -4.02
CA LYS A 20 20.20 5.98 -4.42
C LYS A 20 20.43 4.94 -3.33
N VAL A 21 20.37 5.37 -2.07
CA VAL A 21 20.57 4.48 -0.92
C VAL A 21 19.27 3.74 -0.61
N ILE A 22 18.12 4.41 -0.72
CA ILE A 22 16.83 3.83 -0.33
C ILE A 22 16.21 2.94 -1.42
N GLU A 23 16.51 3.20 -2.70
CA GLU A 23 16.01 2.45 -3.85
C GLU A 23 16.14 0.92 -3.74
N PRO A 24 17.31 0.33 -3.39
CA PRO A 24 17.42 -1.12 -3.23
C PRO A 24 16.58 -1.65 -2.06
N PHE A 25 16.40 -0.88 -0.98
CA PHE A 25 15.54 -1.29 0.14
C PHE A 25 14.06 -1.29 -0.24
N VAL A 26 13.61 -0.26 -0.97
CA VAL A 26 12.23 -0.19 -1.48
C VAL A 26 11.98 -1.34 -2.46
N SER A 27 12.90 -1.60 -3.38
CA SER A 27 12.79 -2.72 -4.33
C SER A 27 12.74 -4.07 -3.62
N ALA A 28 13.61 -4.32 -2.63
CA ALA A 28 13.58 -5.56 -1.85
C ALA A 28 12.24 -5.73 -1.09
N TYR A 29 11.73 -4.65 -0.50
CA TYR A 29 10.43 -4.63 0.16
C TYR A 29 9.28 -4.93 -0.81
N LEU A 30 9.26 -4.31 -1.99
CA LEU A 30 8.23 -4.53 -3.00
C LEU A 30 8.27 -5.97 -3.53
N ILE A 31 9.46 -6.55 -3.72
CA ILE A 31 9.61 -7.98 -4.07
C ILE A 31 9.00 -8.85 -2.96
N ALA A 32 9.30 -8.58 -1.69
CA ALA A 32 8.76 -9.33 -0.57
C ALA A 32 7.22 -9.25 -0.51
N ILE A 33 6.63 -8.07 -0.69
CA ILE A 33 5.17 -7.90 -0.77
C ILE A 33 4.58 -8.63 -1.98
N GLY A 34 5.22 -8.52 -3.14
CA GLY A 34 4.82 -9.24 -4.35
C GLY A 34 4.76 -10.75 -4.12
N LEU A 35 5.79 -11.32 -3.48
CA LEU A 35 5.84 -12.73 -3.10
C LEU A 35 4.73 -13.10 -2.11
N VAL A 36 4.42 -12.23 -1.13
CA VAL A 36 3.31 -12.45 -0.18
C VAL A 36 1.95 -12.45 -0.89
N ILE A 37 1.73 -11.53 -1.83
CA ILE A 37 0.49 -11.48 -2.62
C ILE A 37 0.36 -12.73 -3.49
N LEU A 38 1.46 -13.13 -4.15
CA LEU A 38 1.52 -14.35 -4.95
C LEU A 38 1.21 -15.58 -4.08
N TRP A 39 1.84 -15.69 -2.92
CA TRP A 39 1.59 -16.79 -1.98
C TRP A 39 0.13 -16.85 -1.53
N LYS A 40 -0.47 -15.70 -1.17
CA LYS A 40 -1.89 -15.59 -0.82
C LYS A 40 -2.83 -15.97 -1.98
N ALA A 41 -2.41 -15.79 -3.24
CA ALA A 41 -3.21 -16.19 -4.40
C ALA A 41 -3.37 -17.71 -4.53
N PHE A 42 -2.37 -18.48 -4.04
CA PHE A 42 -2.39 -19.95 -4.04
C PHE A 42 -2.80 -20.55 -2.69
N HIS A 43 -2.61 -19.82 -1.60
CA HIS A 43 -2.98 -20.22 -0.25
C HIS A 43 -4.00 -19.24 0.33
N PRO A 44 -5.31 -19.52 0.19
CA PRO A 44 -6.34 -18.75 0.86
C PRO A 44 -6.04 -18.77 2.36
N THR A 45 -5.73 -17.60 2.91
CA THR A 45 -5.30 -17.52 4.31
C THR A 45 -6.49 -17.83 5.22
N PRO A 46 -6.36 -18.80 6.15
CA PRO A 46 -7.43 -19.09 7.10
C PRO A 46 -7.68 -17.86 7.99
N LYS A 47 -8.93 -17.67 8.42
CA LYS A 47 -9.32 -16.60 9.36
C LYS A 47 -8.44 -16.72 10.61
N ARG A 48 -7.50 -15.80 10.79
CA ARG A 48 -6.59 -15.80 11.93
C ARG A 48 -7.00 -14.68 12.88
N ASN A 49 -7.27 -15.05 14.13
CA ASN A 49 -7.60 -14.10 15.18
C ASN A 49 -6.42 -13.16 15.44
N VAL A 50 -6.48 -11.95 14.91
CA VAL A 50 -5.53 -10.89 15.25
C VAL A 50 -5.99 -10.26 16.57
N ARG A 51 -5.17 -10.37 17.61
CA ARG A 51 -5.45 -9.83 18.96
C ARG A 51 -5.52 -8.30 18.93
N ASP A 52 -6.44 -7.72 19.70
CA ASP A 52 -6.75 -6.27 19.74
C ASP A 52 -5.55 -5.37 20.01
N TRP A 53 -4.57 -5.85 20.79
CA TRP A 53 -3.36 -5.09 21.11
C TRP A 53 -2.44 -4.85 19.90
N MET A 54 -2.60 -5.65 18.84
CA MET A 54 -1.75 -5.58 17.64
C MET A 54 -2.24 -4.54 16.63
N VAL A 55 -3.42 -3.93 16.83
CA VAL A 55 -4.00 -2.97 15.88
C VAL A 55 -3.19 -1.68 15.76
N PRO A 56 -2.73 -1.03 16.86
CA PRO A 56 -1.86 0.14 16.76
C PRO A 56 -0.53 -0.13 16.03
N PRO A 57 0.26 -1.18 16.36
CA PRO A 57 1.52 -1.43 15.65
C PRO A 57 1.30 -1.87 14.20
N VAL A 58 0.25 -2.66 13.90
CA VAL A 58 -0.10 -3.03 12.51
C VAL A 58 -0.49 -1.80 11.70
N GLY A 59 -1.25 -0.87 12.28
CA GLY A 59 -1.59 0.39 11.62
C GLY A 59 -0.36 1.26 11.36
N LEU A 60 0.55 1.37 12.32
CA LEU A 60 1.79 2.15 12.19
C LEU A 60 2.70 1.57 11.10
N CYS A 61 2.98 0.27 11.15
CA CYS A 61 3.74 -0.42 10.09
C CYS A 61 3.04 -0.32 8.74
N GLY A 62 1.72 -0.51 8.70
CA GLY A 62 0.91 -0.34 7.50
C GLY A 62 1.10 1.04 6.87
N GLY A 63 1.04 2.11 7.68
CA GLY A 63 1.23 3.48 7.20
C GLY A 63 2.65 3.77 6.71
N VAL A 64 3.69 3.33 7.42
CA VAL A 64 5.09 3.48 6.97
C VAL A 64 5.30 2.79 5.63
N LEU A 65 4.84 1.55 5.52
CA LEU A 65 4.98 0.72 4.33
C LEU A 65 4.15 1.23 3.15
N ASP A 66 3.02 1.88 3.45
CA ASP A 66 2.21 2.58 2.45
C ASP A 66 2.91 3.84 1.94
N ALA A 67 3.61 4.60 2.79
CA ALA A 67 4.42 5.73 2.35
C ALA A 67 5.61 5.32 1.47
N ILE A 68 6.23 4.17 1.75
CA ILE A 68 7.40 3.65 1.02
C ILE A 68 7.05 3.07 -0.35
N GLY A 69 5.92 2.37 -0.48
CA GLY A 69 5.59 1.64 -1.71
C GLY A 69 4.13 1.68 -2.15
N GLY A 70 3.25 2.42 -1.47
CA GLY A 70 1.85 2.67 -1.89
C GLY A 70 0.90 1.47 -1.86
N GLY A 71 1.29 0.35 -1.26
CA GLY A 71 0.51 -0.89 -1.27
C GLY A 71 0.58 -1.70 0.04
N GLY A 72 1.10 -1.11 1.12
CA GLY A 72 1.27 -1.81 2.40
C GLY A 72 -0.06 -2.03 3.13
N TRP A 73 -1.03 -1.14 2.94
CA TRP A 73 -2.26 -1.11 3.75
C TRP A 73 -3.17 -2.33 3.54
N GLY A 74 -3.43 -2.72 2.28
CA GLY A 74 -4.32 -3.84 1.95
C GLY A 74 -3.85 -5.21 2.48
N PRO A 75 -2.61 -5.65 2.15
CA PRO A 75 -2.09 -6.95 2.58
C PRO A 75 -1.88 -7.04 4.09
N ILE A 76 -1.59 -5.93 4.78
CA ILE A 76 -1.17 -5.92 6.19
C ILE A 76 -2.33 -5.52 7.11
N VAL A 77 -2.94 -4.35 6.88
CA VAL A 77 -3.97 -3.79 7.76
C VAL A 77 -5.33 -4.38 7.46
N THR A 78 -5.78 -4.33 6.20
CA THR A 78 -7.12 -4.81 5.82
C THR A 78 -7.26 -6.31 6.06
N SER A 79 -6.26 -7.11 5.67
CA SER A 79 -6.32 -8.56 5.90
C SER A 79 -6.33 -8.94 7.38
N SER A 80 -5.62 -8.18 8.22
CA SER A 80 -5.61 -8.39 9.68
C SER A 80 -6.94 -8.02 10.33
N LEU A 81 -7.59 -6.94 9.89
CA LEU A 81 -8.87 -6.49 10.44
C LEU A 81 -10.04 -7.35 9.99
N VAL A 82 -10.06 -7.80 8.73
CA VAL A 82 -11.12 -8.69 8.20
C VAL A 82 -11.06 -10.07 8.88
N GLY A 83 -9.88 -10.51 9.32
CA GLY A 83 -9.70 -11.73 10.11
C GLY A 83 -10.37 -11.72 11.50
N ARG A 84 -10.84 -10.56 12.00
CA ARG A 84 -11.41 -10.39 13.36
C ARG A 84 -12.87 -10.82 13.51
N GLY A 85 -13.52 -11.33 12.46
CA GLY A 85 -14.89 -11.86 12.54
C GLY A 85 -16.01 -10.80 12.62
N HIS A 86 -15.67 -9.51 12.64
CA HIS A 86 -16.63 -8.43 12.41
C HIS A 86 -17.19 -8.50 10.99
N ASP A 87 -18.38 -7.90 10.79
CA ASP A 87 -19.00 -7.81 9.47
C ASP A 87 -18.02 -7.31 8.41
N PRO A 88 -17.65 -8.14 7.41
CA PRO A 88 -16.63 -7.80 6.43
C PRO A 88 -16.91 -6.47 5.73
N LYS A 89 -18.18 -6.16 5.44
CA LYS A 89 -18.60 -4.90 4.82
C LYS A 89 -18.23 -3.67 5.66
N ARG A 90 -18.38 -3.76 6.99
CA ARG A 90 -18.09 -2.66 7.91
C ARG A 90 -16.59 -2.48 8.11
N VAL A 91 -15.84 -3.59 8.17
CA VAL A 91 -14.38 -3.57 8.24
C VAL A 91 -13.78 -2.97 6.97
N ILE A 92 -14.25 -3.40 5.79
CA ILE A 92 -13.77 -2.87 4.50
C ILE A 92 -14.05 -1.37 4.40
N GLY A 93 -15.28 -0.93 4.71
CA GLY A 93 -15.64 0.48 4.64
C GLY A 93 -14.83 1.38 5.59
N SER A 94 -14.66 0.95 6.84
CA SER A 94 -13.87 1.70 7.83
C SER A 94 -12.37 1.71 7.51
N THR A 95 -11.85 0.62 6.96
CA THR A 95 -10.44 0.54 6.57
C THR A 95 -10.14 1.45 5.38
N ASN A 96 -11.03 1.50 4.38
CA ASN A 96 -10.90 2.41 3.24
C ASN A 96 -10.95 3.89 3.66
N PHE A 97 -11.85 4.25 4.58
CA PHE A 97 -11.89 5.61 5.12
C PHE A 97 -10.59 5.97 5.87
N THR A 98 -10.03 5.00 6.60
CA THR A 98 -8.76 5.19 7.31
C THR A 98 -7.59 5.32 6.34
N GLU A 99 -7.55 4.50 5.30
CA GLU A 99 -6.54 4.53 4.24
C GLU A 99 -6.53 5.87 3.52
N PHE A 100 -7.69 6.44 3.22
CA PHE A 100 -7.81 7.80 2.68
C PHE A 100 -7.16 8.84 3.61
N ALA A 101 -7.43 8.77 4.92
CA ALA A 101 -6.81 9.69 5.88
C ALA A 101 -5.28 9.52 5.98
N VAL A 102 -4.78 8.28 5.91
CA VAL A 102 -3.34 8.00 5.92
C VAL A 102 -2.66 8.51 4.66
N THR A 103 -3.19 8.18 3.49
CA THR A 103 -2.65 8.62 2.18
C THR A 103 -2.72 10.13 2.00
N LEU A 104 -3.75 10.80 2.54
CA LEU A 104 -3.82 12.26 2.60
C LEU A 104 -2.69 12.86 3.43
N ILE A 105 -2.40 12.29 4.61
CA ILE A 105 -1.27 12.75 5.44
C ILE A 105 0.08 12.47 4.79
N ILE A 106 0.25 11.31 4.16
CA ILE A 106 1.46 10.98 3.38
C ILE A 106 1.65 12.02 2.27
N SER A 107 0.59 12.32 1.51
CA SER A 107 0.62 13.30 0.42
C SER A 107 0.98 14.70 0.92
N ILE A 108 0.35 15.17 2.00
CA ILE A 108 0.68 16.47 2.63
C ILE A 108 2.15 16.48 3.09
N THR A 109 2.61 15.39 3.72
CA THR A 109 3.99 15.29 4.20
C THR A 109 4.97 15.40 3.03
N PHE A 110 4.75 14.67 1.93
CA PHE A 110 5.60 14.77 0.74
C PHE A 110 5.62 16.17 0.13
N VAL A 111 4.47 16.85 0.06
CA VAL A 111 4.39 18.23 -0.45
C VAL A 111 5.20 19.18 0.44
N LEU A 112 5.12 19.02 1.76
CA LEU A 112 5.85 19.85 2.71
C LEU A 112 7.37 19.57 2.70
N THR A 113 7.78 18.33 2.45
CA THR A 113 9.21 17.94 2.48
C THR A 113 9.93 18.10 1.15
N LEU A 114 9.29 17.75 0.03
CA LEU A 114 9.90 17.80 -1.31
C LEU A 114 9.69 19.16 -2.01
N GLY A 115 8.73 19.95 -1.53
CA GLY A 115 8.41 21.27 -2.09
C GLY A 115 7.56 21.22 -3.35
N TRP A 116 7.21 22.40 -3.84
CA TRP A 116 6.26 22.57 -4.95
C TRP A 116 6.85 22.26 -6.34
N SER A 117 8.16 22.11 -6.46
CA SER A 117 8.83 21.83 -7.74
C SER A 117 8.55 20.41 -8.25
N GLU A 118 8.48 19.42 -7.36
CA GLU A 118 8.24 18.02 -7.72
C GLU A 118 6.76 17.72 -8.02
N LEU A 119 5.86 18.61 -7.61
CA LEU A 119 4.43 18.48 -7.89
C LEU A 119 4.15 18.48 -9.40
N GLY A 120 4.92 19.21 -10.20
CA GLY A 120 4.74 19.25 -11.66
C GLY A 120 4.81 17.85 -12.29
N SER A 121 5.78 17.04 -11.86
CA SER A 121 5.95 15.65 -12.29
C SER A 121 4.82 14.74 -11.78
N ALA A 122 4.31 15.01 -10.57
CA ALA A 122 3.23 14.25 -9.96
C ALA A 122 1.86 14.51 -10.61
N VAL A 123 1.59 15.70 -11.16
CA VAL A 123 0.28 16.05 -11.76
C VAL A 123 -0.08 15.08 -12.90
N GLY A 124 0.87 14.72 -13.76
CA GLY A 124 0.63 13.77 -14.85
C GLY A 124 0.20 12.39 -14.34
N LEU A 125 0.85 11.91 -13.28
CA LEU A 125 0.51 10.64 -12.61
C LEU A 125 -0.85 10.71 -11.92
N ILE A 126 -1.18 11.84 -11.29
CA ILE A 126 -2.48 12.05 -10.63
C ILE A 126 -3.61 12.03 -11.66
N ILE A 127 -3.48 12.80 -12.76
CA ILE A 127 -4.49 12.85 -13.82
C ILE A 127 -4.66 11.47 -14.45
N GLY A 128 -3.55 10.80 -14.79
CA GLY A 128 -3.56 9.45 -15.33
C GLY A 128 -4.25 8.44 -14.39
N GLY A 129 -3.96 8.52 -13.09
CA GLY A 129 -4.58 7.68 -12.06
C GLY A 129 -6.08 7.92 -11.90
N VAL A 130 -6.53 9.18 -11.88
CA VAL A 130 -7.95 9.55 -11.79
C VAL A 130 -8.73 9.03 -12.99
N ILE A 131 -8.17 9.14 -14.20
CA ILE A 131 -8.79 8.63 -15.42
C ILE A 131 -8.76 7.09 -15.43
N ALA A 132 -7.67 6.45 -14.99
CA ALA A 132 -7.53 5.00 -14.99
C ALA A 132 -8.39 4.29 -13.93
N ALA A 133 -8.66 4.92 -12.78
CA ALA A 133 -9.43 4.38 -11.67
C ALA A 133 -10.79 3.78 -12.06
N PRO A 134 -11.69 4.46 -12.82
CA PRO A 134 -12.96 3.89 -13.23
C PRO A 134 -12.81 2.65 -14.13
N PHE A 135 -11.84 2.65 -15.05
CA PHE A 135 -11.57 1.48 -15.90
C PHE A 135 -11.07 0.30 -15.07
N GLY A 136 -10.17 0.56 -14.11
CA GLY A 136 -9.70 -0.44 -13.16
C GLY A 136 -10.85 -1.04 -12.35
N ALA A 137 -11.75 -0.21 -11.82
CA ALA A 137 -12.92 -0.66 -11.07
C ALA A 137 -13.85 -1.57 -11.90
N ILE A 138 -14.10 -1.22 -13.17
CA ILE A 138 -14.92 -2.03 -14.08
C ILE A 138 -14.24 -3.37 -14.38
N LEU A 139 -12.92 -3.37 -14.60
CA LEU A 139 -12.15 -4.57 -14.91
C LEU A 139 -12.11 -5.54 -13.72
N VAL A 140 -11.80 -5.02 -12.52
CA VAL A 140 -11.73 -5.82 -11.28
C VAL A 140 -13.10 -6.39 -10.92
N LYS A 141 -14.20 -5.71 -11.26
CA LYS A 141 -15.56 -6.25 -11.07
C LYS A 141 -15.85 -7.50 -11.92
N ARG A 142 -15.17 -7.67 -13.07
CA ARG A 142 -15.41 -8.78 -14.01
C ARG A 142 -14.40 -9.91 -13.90
N LEU A 143 -13.19 -9.63 -13.40
CA LEU A 143 -12.12 -10.62 -13.32
C LEU A 143 -12.19 -11.46 -12.03
N PRO A 144 -11.82 -12.76 -12.09
CA PRO A 144 -11.68 -13.55 -10.87
C PRO A 144 -10.50 -13.04 -10.04
N VAL A 145 -10.65 -13.09 -8.71
CA VAL A 145 -9.68 -12.54 -7.74
C VAL A 145 -8.29 -13.16 -7.89
N LYS A 146 -8.21 -14.48 -8.13
CA LYS A 146 -6.95 -15.23 -8.22
C LYS A 146 -6.03 -14.77 -9.37
N PRO A 147 -6.46 -14.76 -10.66
CA PRO A 147 -5.60 -14.27 -11.74
C PRO A 147 -5.25 -12.79 -11.60
N LEU A 148 -6.13 -11.96 -11.01
CA LEU A 148 -5.80 -10.57 -10.70
C LEU A 148 -4.64 -10.46 -9.70
N MET A 149 -4.69 -11.21 -8.60
CA MET A 149 -3.61 -11.24 -7.60
C MET A 149 -2.30 -11.74 -8.20
N ILE A 150 -2.35 -12.79 -9.03
CA ILE A 150 -1.16 -13.31 -9.73
C ILE A 150 -0.58 -12.24 -10.66
N ALA A 151 -1.39 -11.62 -11.51
CA ALA A 151 -0.94 -10.58 -12.44
C ALA A 151 -0.28 -9.40 -11.71
N VAL A 152 -0.93 -8.86 -10.68
CA VAL A 152 -0.38 -7.75 -9.89
C VAL A 152 0.94 -8.14 -9.22
N SER A 153 1.01 -9.34 -8.62
CA SER A 153 2.25 -9.78 -7.96
C SER A 153 3.42 -9.97 -8.93
N ILE A 154 3.17 -10.51 -10.13
CA ILE A 154 4.20 -10.67 -11.16
C ILE A 154 4.70 -9.30 -11.62
N ILE A 155 3.80 -8.34 -11.84
CA ILE A 155 4.17 -6.98 -12.25
C ILE A 155 5.04 -6.33 -11.17
N ILE A 156 4.63 -6.39 -9.90
CA ILE A 156 5.41 -5.80 -8.79
C ILE A 156 6.81 -6.41 -8.71
N ILE A 157 6.91 -7.75 -8.75
CA ILE A 157 8.21 -8.44 -8.67
C ILE A 157 9.08 -8.09 -9.88
N ALA A 158 8.54 -8.13 -11.09
CA ALA A 158 9.28 -7.84 -12.31
C ALA A 158 9.79 -6.39 -12.33
N THR A 159 8.93 -5.41 -12.05
CA THR A 159 9.33 -3.99 -12.02
C THR A 159 10.37 -3.72 -10.93
N SER A 160 10.25 -4.36 -9.77
CA SER A 160 11.21 -4.19 -8.67
C SER A 160 12.54 -4.91 -8.92
N ALA A 161 12.51 -6.06 -9.60
CA ALA A 161 13.72 -6.80 -9.95
C ALA A 161 14.54 -6.09 -11.04
N ILE A 162 13.88 -5.47 -12.02
CA ILE A 162 14.54 -4.63 -13.03
C ILE A 162 15.28 -3.48 -12.38
N ARG A 163 14.71 -2.90 -11.32
CA ARG A 163 15.31 -1.78 -10.58
C ARG A 163 16.54 -2.18 -9.75
N PHE A 164 16.79 -3.47 -9.60
CA PHE A 164 17.91 -4.04 -8.85
C PHE A 164 19.15 -4.32 -9.72
N PHE A 165 18.96 -4.36 -11.05
CA PHE A 165 20.00 -4.57 -12.06
C PHE A 165 20.34 -3.23 -12.74
#